data_AF-A0A838QVF4-F1
#
_entry.id   AF-A0A838QVF4-F1
#
_cell.length_a   1.000
_cell.length_b   1.000
_cell.length_c   1.000
_cell.angle_alpha   90.00
_cell.angle_beta   90.00
_cell.angle_gamma   90.00
#
_symmetry.space_group_name_H-M   'P 1'
#
loop_
_entity.id
_entity.type
_entity.pdbx_description
1 polymer ?
#
loop_
_entity_poly.entity_id
_entity_poly.type
_entity_poly.pdbx_seq_one_letter_code
_entity_poly.pdbx_strand_id
1 'polypeptide(L)'
;LEVLQHKTAGPLALVDSQDEAAARPEFVLETYKTALRAYLSAEPPQRENAEGMMTALDEFVSAQGGEQAAQKLTEVYLGLGVQLQRQLKDLSTYGQKEKAAQVAAAFGDVLDRVAARPDADTWRIRNWLAQTNLQLGQALTGKESLAYVKRAQKAYEDILAAAAKDKSYAPDAASLLGVRMRLGECLAALGEHQKAIEQYGAILREKPNTIDLQLLAATALQKWGVAEKDLGALDRSIRGDLKQQDGKNLIWGWLTLGTMADSAKRQAAGGAASPESQERAARFEDLFFEARYNVAKSRYLAGTIAPAGEREEQLKAARANIDQMKTLYPELGGPKWKAAFEELSKQIDQELAK
;
A
#
# COMPACT_ATOMS: atom_id res chain seq x y z
N LEU A 1 11.07 -22.89 -16.69
CA LEU A 1 10.06 -23.36 -17.66
C LEU A 1 10.47 -24.69 -18.29
N GLU A 2 11.71 -24.82 -18.77
CA GLU A 2 12.23 -26.06 -19.39
C GLU A 2 12.03 -27.32 -18.52
N VAL A 3 12.25 -27.25 -17.21
CA VAL A 3 12.00 -28.37 -16.29
C VAL A 3 10.52 -28.75 -16.23
N LEU A 4 9.62 -27.76 -16.21
CA LEU A 4 8.17 -28.00 -16.14
C LEU A 4 7.64 -28.64 -17.43
N GLN A 5 8.20 -28.21 -18.56
CA GLN A 5 7.77 -28.56 -19.92
C GLN A 5 8.60 -29.70 -20.53
N HIS A 6 9.51 -30.32 -19.77
CA HIS A 6 10.37 -31.38 -20.32
C HIS A 6 9.50 -32.50 -20.90
N LYS A 7 9.70 -32.84 -22.18
CA LYS A 7 8.75 -33.62 -22.98
C LYS A 7 8.35 -34.98 -22.39
N THR A 8 9.24 -35.60 -21.61
CA THR A 8 9.03 -36.96 -21.07
C THR A 8 9.01 -37.04 -19.55
N ALA A 9 9.43 -35.98 -18.85
CA ALA A 9 9.63 -36.02 -17.40
C ALA A 9 9.19 -34.73 -16.70
N GLY A 10 8.75 -33.73 -17.48
CA GLY A 10 8.25 -32.48 -16.96
C GLY A 10 6.87 -32.71 -16.35
N PRO A 11 6.59 -32.15 -15.16
CA PRO A 11 5.29 -32.27 -14.52
C PRO A 11 4.10 -31.96 -15.44
N LEU A 12 4.21 -30.98 -16.34
CA LEU A 12 3.13 -30.69 -17.30
C LEU A 12 2.94 -31.82 -18.31
N ALA A 13 4.03 -32.36 -18.85
CA ALA A 13 3.97 -33.47 -19.80
C ALA A 13 3.36 -34.72 -19.16
N LEU A 14 3.69 -35.01 -17.89
CA LEU A 14 3.12 -36.15 -17.15
C LEU A 14 1.62 -35.97 -16.89
N VAL A 15 1.18 -34.75 -16.59
CA VAL A 15 -0.24 -34.43 -16.42
C VAL A 15 -0.99 -34.55 -17.75
N ASP A 16 -0.44 -33.99 -18.83
CA ASP A 16 -1.05 -34.01 -20.16
C ASP A 16 -1.17 -35.43 -20.72
N SER A 17 -0.19 -36.31 -20.44
CA SER A 17 -0.22 -37.71 -20.84
C SER A 17 -1.01 -38.63 -19.91
N GLN A 18 -1.60 -38.10 -18.83
CA GLN A 18 -2.27 -38.87 -17.79
C GLN A 18 -1.39 -40.00 -17.21
N ASP A 19 -0.10 -39.71 -17.02
CA ASP A 19 0.86 -40.67 -16.49
C ASP A 19 0.49 -41.07 -15.04
N GLU A 20 0.75 -42.33 -14.67
CA GLU A 20 0.48 -42.83 -13.32
C GLU A 20 1.22 -42.03 -12.24
N ALA A 21 2.42 -41.52 -12.55
CA ALA A 21 3.19 -40.64 -11.66
C ALA A 21 2.48 -39.30 -11.37
N ALA A 22 1.56 -38.86 -12.24
CA ALA A 22 0.75 -37.67 -12.09
C ALA A 22 -0.69 -37.95 -11.65
N ALA A 23 -1.04 -39.19 -11.27
CA ALA A 23 -2.40 -39.57 -10.90
C ALA A 23 -2.91 -38.92 -9.59
N ARG A 24 -2.02 -38.38 -8.76
CA ARG A 24 -2.38 -37.75 -7.47
C ARG A 24 -2.98 -36.36 -7.70
N PRO A 25 -4.21 -36.07 -7.22
CA PRO A 25 -4.86 -34.78 -7.46
C PRO A 25 -4.06 -33.57 -6.94
N GLU A 26 -3.34 -33.73 -5.83
CA GLU A 26 -2.49 -32.69 -5.26
C GLU A 26 -1.30 -32.37 -6.17
N PHE A 27 -0.76 -33.38 -6.86
CA PHE A 27 0.35 -33.21 -7.79
C PHE A 27 -0.09 -32.41 -9.02
N VAL A 28 -1.25 -32.73 -9.60
CA VAL A 28 -1.82 -31.98 -10.72
C VAL A 28 -2.07 -30.52 -10.34
N LEU A 29 -2.67 -30.30 -9.16
CA LEU A 29 -2.95 -28.95 -8.66
C LEU A 29 -1.68 -28.11 -8.50
N GLU A 30 -0.65 -28.64 -7.83
CA GLU A 30 0.61 -27.91 -7.65
C GLU A 30 1.37 -27.73 -8.96
N THR A 31 1.23 -28.65 -9.91
CA THR A 31 1.79 -28.52 -11.25
C THR A 31 1.19 -27.33 -11.98
N TYR A 32 -0.14 -27.22 -12.05
CA TYR A 32 -0.80 -26.08 -12.68
C TYR A 32 -0.51 -24.76 -11.97
N LYS A 33 -0.52 -24.73 -10.63
CA LYS A 33 -0.15 -23.53 -9.85
C LYS A 33 1.28 -23.08 -10.15
N THR A 34 2.21 -24.02 -10.20
CA THR A 34 3.63 -23.74 -10.44
C THR A 34 3.85 -23.28 -11.88
N ALA A 35 3.18 -23.90 -12.84
CA ALA A 35 3.22 -23.51 -14.25
C ALA A 35 2.63 -22.11 -14.46
N LEU A 36 1.44 -21.84 -13.92
CA LEU A 36 0.79 -20.53 -13.97
C LEU A 36 1.73 -19.44 -13.44
N ARG A 37 2.31 -19.63 -12.26
CA ARG A 37 3.30 -18.69 -11.71
C ARG A 37 4.50 -18.53 -12.63
N ALA A 38 5.07 -19.62 -13.12
CA ALA A 38 6.24 -19.57 -13.98
C ALA A 38 5.96 -18.82 -15.29
N TYR A 39 4.76 -18.97 -15.86
CA TYR A 39 4.35 -18.24 -17.06
C TYR A 39 4.12 -16.75 -16.79
N LEU A 40 3.48 -16.39 -15.67
CA LEU A 40 3.27 -14.99 -15.26
C LEU A 40 4.59 -14.27 -14.94
N SER A 41 5.57 -15.00 -14.39
CA SER A 41 6.88 -14.49 -14.00
C SER A 41 7.95 -14.61 -15.09
N ALA A 42 7.62 -15.18 -16.26
CA ALA A 42 8.57 -15.30 -17.37
C ALA A 42 8.99 -13.94 -17.93
N GLU A 43 10.10 -13.89 -18.66
CA GLU A 43 10.60 -12.66 -19.28
C GLU A 43 10.72 -12.86 -20.81
N PRO A 44 9.77 -12.33 -21.62
CA PRO A 44 8.52 -11.68 -21.21
C PRO A 44 7.48 -12.67 -20.64
N PRO A 45 6.46 -12.19 -19.88
CA PRO A 45 5.39 -13.06 -19.38
C PRO A 45 4.66 -13.79 -20.50
N GLN A 46 4.48 -15.11 -20.35
CA GLN A 46 3.82 -15.97 -21.32
C GLN A 46 2.30 -15.99 -21.06
N ARG A 47 1.61 -14.92 -21.43
CA ARG A 47 0.20 -14.69 -21.06
C ARG A 47 -0.77 -15.76 -21.57
N GLU A 48 -0.64 -16.18 -22.83
CA GLU A 48 -1.49 -17.23 -23.41
C GLU A 48 -1.33 -18.56 -22.65
N ASN A 49 -0.09 -18.93 -22.31
CA ASN A 49 0.17 -20.12 -21.50
C ASN A 49 -0.37 -19.97 -20.06
N ALA A 50 -0.30 -18.77 -19.49
CA ALA A 50 -0.91 -18.49 -18.18
C ALA A 50 -2.44 -18.64 -18.24
N GLU A 51 -3.10 -18.11 -19.27
CA GLU A 51 -4.53 -18.27 -19.50
C GLU A 51 -4.94 -19.73 -19.66
N GLY A 52 -4.17 -20.49 -20.44
CA GLY A 52 -4.36 -21.94 -20.58
C GLY A 52 -4.26 -22.67 -19.24
N MET A 53 -3.26 -22.32 -18.41
CA MET A 53 -3.12 -22.90 -17.07
C MET A 53 -4.25 -22.50 -16.12
N MET A 54 -4.79 -21.29 -16.22
CA MET A 54 -5.97 -20.90 -15.45
C MET A 54 -7.19 -21.73 -15.85
N THR A 55 -7.39 -21.99 -17.15
CA THR A 55 -8.46 -22.87 -17.63
C THR A 55 -8.28 -24.30 -17.14
N ALA A 56 -7.07 -24.85 -17.24
CA ALA A 56 -6.79 -26.18 -16.72
C ALA A 56 -7.02 -26.28 -15.20
N LEU A 57 -6.67 -25.23 -14.45
CA LEU A 57 -6.93 -25.14 -13.00
C LEU A 57 -8.43 -25.10 -12.68
N ASP A 58 -9.18 -24.25 -13.38
CA ASP A 58 -10.62 -24.10 -13.20
C ASP A 58 -11.32 -25.44 -13.49
N GLU A 59 -11.05 -26.04 -14.65
CA GLU A 59 -11.62 -27.33 -15.08
C GLU A 59 -11.27 -28.46 -14.10
N PHE A 60 -10.00 -28.56 -13.70
CA PHE A 60 -9.54 -29.59 -12.80
C PHE A 60 -10.20 -29.50 -11.42
N VAL A 61 -10.29 -28.29 -10.85
CA VAL A 61 -10.92 -28.10 -9.55
C VAL A 61 -12.44 -28.31 -9.64
N SER A 62 -13.09 -27.87 -10.73
CA SER A 62 -14.51 -28.12 -10.96
C SER A 62 -14.82 -29.61 -11.14
N ALA A 63 -13.96 -30.37 -11.83
CA ALA A 63 -14.12 -31.81 -12.05
C ALA A 63 -14.01 -32.65 -10.77
N GLN A 64 -13.31 -32.15 -9.74
CA GLN A 64 -13.28 -32.81 -8.42
C GLN A 64 -14.63 -32.75 -7.69
N GLY A 65 -15.55 -31.88 -8.12
CA GLY A 65 -16.90 -31.77 -7.59
C GLY A 65 -16.99 -31.28 -6.13
N GLY A 66 -18.22 -31.17 -5.63
CA GLY A 66 -18.54 -30.79 -4.25
C GLY A 66 -18.69 -29.28 -4.01
N GLU A 67 -19.37 -28.91 -2.93
CA GLU A 67 -19.61 -27.51 -2.52
C GLU A 67 -18.30 -26.71 -2.29
N GLN A 68 -17.17 -27.39 -2.16
CA GLN A 68 -15.87 -26.79 -1.83
C GLN A 68 -14.99 -26.47 -3.05
N ALA A 69 -15.34 -26.89 -4.26
CA ALA A 69 -14.53 -26.65 -5.46
C ALA A 69 -14.27 -25.14 -5.69
N ALA A 70 -15.32 -24.32 -5.60
CA ALA A 70 -15.24 -22.86 -5.71
C ALA A 70 -14.34 -22.23 -4.62
N GLN A 71 -14.41 -22.76 -3.39
CA GLN A 71 -13.59 -22.31 -2.26
C GLN A 71 -12.12 -22.65 -2.48
N LYS A 72 -11.81 -23.87 -2.92
CA LYS A 72 -10.46 -24.34 -3.25
C LYS A 72 -9.84 -23.51 -4.37
N LEU A 73 -10.60 -23.25 -5.43
CA LEU A 73 -10.14 -22.41 -6.53
C LEU A 73 -9.85 -20.98 -6.07
N THR A 74 -10.69 -20.43 -5.19
CA THR A 74 -10.43 -19.13 -4.56
C THR A 74 -9.09 -19.15 -3.81
N GLU A 75 -8.85 -20.14 -2.95
CA GLU A 75 -7.60 -20.24 -2.17
C GLU A 75 -6.35 -20.33 -3.05
N VAL A 76 -6.45 -21.01 -4.19
CA VAL A 76 -5.37 -21.05 -5.18
C VAL A 76 -5.03 -19.65 -5.70
N TYR A 77 -6.03 -18.90 -6.18
CA TYR A 77 -5.81 -17.55 -6.70
C TYR A 77 -5.35 -16.57 -5.61
N LEU A 78 -5.90 -16.67 -4.39
CA LEU A 78 -5.44 -15.89 -3.24
C LEU A 78 -3.95 -16.14 -2.96
N GLY A 79 -3.53 -17.41 -2.92
CA GLY A 79 -2.14 -17.80 -2.71
C GLY A 79 -1.20 -17.31 -3.82
N LEU A 80 -1.64 -17.38 -5.07
CA LEU A 80 -0.90 -16.83 -6.22
C LEU A 80 -0.72 -15.31 -6.08
N GLY A 81 -1.76 -14.59 -5.65
CA GLY A 81 -1.69 -13.15 -5.43
C GLY A 81 -0.63 -12.76 -4.41
N VAL A 82 -0.54 -13.46 -3.28
CA VAL A 82 0.50 -13.21 -2.26
C VAL A 82 1.91 -13.39 -2.82
N GLN A 83 2.12 -14.40 -3.67
CA GLN A 83 3.43 -14.66 -4.27
C GLN A 83 3.82 -13.58 -5.28
N LEU A 84 2.88 -13.15 -6.12
CA LEU A 84 3.11 -12.10 -7.11
C LEU A 84 3.32 -10.73 -6.46
N GLN A 85 2.62 -10.45 -5.35
CA GLN A 85 2.86 -9.24 -4.54
C GLN A 85 4.31 -9.18 -4.04
N ARG A 86 4.86 -10.31 -3.57
CA ARG A 86 6.27 -10.40 -3.15
C ARG A 86 7.20 -10.16 -4.33
N GLN A 87 6.95 -10.81 -5.47
CA GLN A 87 7.76 -10.64 -6.67
C GLN A 87 7.79 -9.18 -7.14
N LEU A 88 6.65 -8.50 -7.17
CA LEU A 88 6.57 -7.09 -7.56
C LEU A 88 7.30 -6.18 -6.59
N LYS A 89 7.17 -6.43 -5.28
CA LYS A 89 7.93 -5.70 -4.27
C LYS A 89 9.44 -5.84 -4.48
N ASP A 90 9.92 -7.05 -4.77
CA ASP A 90 11.33 -7.31 -5.03
C ASP A 90 11.79 -6.60 -6.31
N LEU A 91 11.04 -6.71 -7.40
CA LEU A 91 11.34 -6.02 -8.67
C LEU A 91 11.42 -4.50 -8.48
N SER A 92 10.47 -3.90 -7.76
CA SER A 92 10.50 -2.47 -7.45
C SER A 92 11.67 -2.08 -6.56
N THR A 93 12.04 -2.93 -5.58
CA THR A 93 13.21 -2.72 -4.70
C THR A 93 14.51 -2.71 -5.50
N TYR A 94 14.64 -3.59 -6.49
CA TYR A 94 15.80 -3.65 -7.38
C TYR A 94 15.73 -2.69 -8.58
N GLY A 95 14.74 -1.78 -8.62
CA GLY A 95 14.60 -0.79 -9.69
C GLY A 95 14.18 -1.36 -11.05
N GLN A 96 13.70 -2.60 -11.11
CA GLN A 96 13.29 -3.29 -12.34
C GLN A 96 11.86 -2.92 -12.76
N LYS A 97 11.65 -1.63 -13.03
CA LYS A 97 10.31 -1.04 -13.24
C LYS A 97 9.57 -1.63 -14.44
N GLU A 98 10.24 -1.84 -15.58
CA GLU A 98 9.60 -2.41 -16.77
C GLU A 98 9.13 -3.85 -16.52
N LYS A 99 9.95 -4.66 -15.84
CA LYS A 99 9.58 -6.02 -15.46
C LYS A 99 8.41 -6.04 -14.49
N ALA A 100 8.42 -5.14 -13.49
CA ALA A 100 7.31 -5.00 -12.57
C ALA A 100 6.00 -4.65 -13.32
N ALA A 101 6.07 -3.76 -14.31
CA ALA A 101 4.93 -3.41 -15.15
C ALA A 101 4.41 -4.61 -15.98
N GLN A 102 5.31 -5.38 -16.60
CA GLN A 102 4.93 -6.56 -17.38
C GLN A 102 4.27 -7.65 -16.51
N VAL A 103 4.86 -7.96 -15.35
CA VAL A 103 4.32 -8.94 -14.39
C VAL A 103 2.99 -8.47 -13.83
N ALA A 104 2.87 -7.19 -13.45
CA ALA A 104 1.61 -6.63 -12.96
C ALA A 104 0.51 -6.71 -14.02
N ALA A 105 0.84 -6.40 -15.28
CA ALA A 105 -0.11 -6.45 -16.38
C ALA A 105 -0.58 -7.88 -16.69
N ALA A 106 0.32 -8.87 -16.70
CA ALA A 106 -0.06 -10.28 -16.85
C ALA A 106 -0.92 -10.77 -15.66
N PHE A 107 -0.64 -10.27 -14.45
CA PHE A 107 -1.46 -10.60 -13.29
C PHE A 107 -2.81 -9.88 -13.29
N GLY A 108 -2.92 -8.72 -13.93
CA GLY A 108 -4.20 -8.04 -14.17
C GLY A 108 -5.22 -8.95 -14.86
N ASP A 109 -4.77 -9.73 -15.83
CA ASP A 109 -5.60 -10.70 -16.56
C ASP A 109 -6.17 -11.79 -15.61
N VAL A 110 -5.38 -12.22 -14.62
CA VAL A 110 -5.83 -13.15 -13.56
C VAL A 110 -6.90 -12.51 -12.68
N LEU A 111 -6.71 -11.24 -12.28
CA LEU A 111 -7.70 -10.53 -11.47
C LEU A 111 -9.02 -10.37 -12.20
N ASP A 112 -8.97 -10.04 -13.50
CA ASP A 112 -10.15 -9.88 -14.34
C ASP A 112 -10.90 -11.22 -14.49
N ARG A 113 -10.17 -12.34 -14.65
CA ARG A 113 -10.77 -13.68 -14.66
C ARG A 113 -11.44 -14.04 -13.32
N VAL A 114 -10.77 -13.77 -12.20
CA VAL A 114 -11.35 -14.05 -10.87
C VAL A 114 -12.59 -13.18 -10.61
N ALA A 115 -12.56 -11.91 -11.03
CA ALA A 115 -13.70 -10.99 -10.89
C ALA A 115 -14.92 -11.40 -11.74
N ALA A 116 -14.70 -12.10 -12.85
CA ALA A 116 -15.77 -12.58 -13.74
C ALA A 116 -16.47 -13.86 -13.26
N ARG A 117 -15.98 -14.50 -12.18
CA ARG A 117 -16.58 -15.74 -11.67
C ARG A 117 -17.94 -15.49 -11.01
N PRO A 118 -18.90 -16.44 -11.12
CA PRO A 118 -20.21 -16.30 -10.47
C PRO A 118 -20.15 -16.16 -8.94
N ASP A 119 -19.13 -16.72 -8.30
CA ASP A 119 -18.94 -16.70 -6.84
C ASP A 119 -18.04 -15.53 -6.37
N ALA A 120 -17.65 -14.61 -7.27
CA ALA A 120 -16.77 -13.50 -6.94
C ALA A 120 -17.40 -12.46 -6.00
N ASP A 121 -18.73 -12.47 -5.85
CA ASP A 121 -19.48 -11.55 -4.99
C ASP A 121 -19.48 -11.95 -3.50
N THR A 122 -18.31 -12.32 -2.99
CA THR A 122 -18.11 -12.59 -1.56
C THR A 122 -17.14 -11.59 -0.98
N TRP A 123 -17.29 -11.27 0.32
CA TRP A 123 -16.38 -10.39 1.04
C TRP A 123 -14.91 -10.77 0.81
N ARG A 124 -14.60 -12.06 0.95
CA ARG A 124 -13.23 -12.58 0.83
C ARG A 124 -12.63 -12.28 -0.54
N ILE A 125 -13.35 -12.56 -1.62
CA ILE A 125 -12.86 -12.38 -2.99
C ILE A 125 -12.78 -10.90 -3.33
N ARG A 126 -13.85 -10.13 -3.10
CA ARG A 126 -13.85 -8.70 -3.40
C ARG A 126 -12.75 -7.95 -2.64
N ASN A 127 -12.58 -8.23 -1.35
CA ASN A 127 -11.54 -7.56 -0.56
C ASN A 127 -10.14 -7.91 -1.03
N TRP A 128 -9.90 -9.16 -1.45
CA TRP A 128 -8.63 -9.55 -2.06
C TRP A 128 -8.40 -8.89 -3.42
N LEU A 129 -9.40 -8.84 -4.29
CA LEU A 129 -9.32 -8.14 -5.58
C LEU A 129 -8.97 -6.67 -5.36
N ALA A 130 -9.67 -6.00 -4.45
CA ALA A 130 -9.43 -4.60 -4.11
C ALA A 130 -8.01 -4.38 -3.56
N GLN A 131 -7.58 -5.20 -2.59
CA GLN A 131 -6.25 -5.10 -2.00
C GLN A 131 -5.15 -5.34 -3.03
N THR A 132 -5.34 -6.34 -3.88
CA THR A 132 -4.35 -6.71 -4.87
C THR A 132 -4.22 -5.61 -5.92
N ASN A 133 -5.33 -5.08 -6.43
CA ASN A 133 -5.31 -3.91 -7.31
C ASN A 133 -4.63 -2.70 -6.65
N LEU A 134 -4.89 -2.41 -5.36
CA LEU A 134 -4.23 -1.29 -4.69
C LEU A 134 -2.71 -1.49 -4.62
N GLN A 135 -2.25 -2.69 -4.28
CA GLN A 135 -0.82 -3.00 -4.21
C GLN A 135 -0.14 -2.99 -5.59
N LEU A 136 -0.82 -3.45 -6.65
CA LEU A 136 -0.34 -3.28 -8.02
C LEU A 136 -0.19 -1.81 -8.37
N GLY A 137 -1.20 -1.00 -8.03
CA GLY A 137 -1.16 0.45 -8.20
C GLY A 137 0.04 1.09 -7.49
N GLN A 138 0.32 0.68 -6.25
CA GLN A 138 1.43 1.19 -5.43
C GLN A 138 2.81 0.75 -5.93
N ALA A 139 2.92 -0.43 -6.56
CA ALA A 139 4.18 -0.95 -7.09
C ALA A 139 4.58 -0.33 -8.43
N LEU A 140 3.62 0.26 -9.15
CA LEU A 140 3.78 0.86 -10.47
C LEU A 140 3.87 2.38 -10.40
N THR A 141 4.11 3.01 -11.55
CA THR A 141 4.14 4.47 -11.73
C THR A 141 3.27 4.88 -12.91
N GLY A 142 2.92 6.16 -13.02
CA GLY A 142 2.25 6.70 -14.20
C GLY A 142 0.81 6.23 -14.38
N LYS A 143 0.37 6.06 -15.63
CA LYS A 143 -1.03 5.75 -15.96
C LYS A 143 -1.44 4.36 -15.52
N GLU A 144 -0.51 3.41 -15.59
CA GLU A 144 -0.68 2.02 -15.20
C GLU A 144 -1.00 1.93 -13.71
N SER A 145 -0.26 2.66 -12.87
CA SER A 145 -0.55 2.80 -11.44
C SER A 145 -1.99 3.26 -11.21
N LEU A 146 -2.40 4.37 -11.85
CA LEU A 146 -3.74 4.94 -11.66
C LEU A 146 -4.86 3.99 -12.12
N ALA A 147 -4.64 3.19 -13.17
CA ALA A 147 -5.63 2.22 -13.63
C ALA A 147 -5.95 1.17 -12.54
N TYR A 148 -4.91 0.62 -11.90
CA TYR A 148 -5.07 -0.33 -10.80
C TYR A 148 -5.65 0.31 -9.55
N VAL A 149 -5.23 1.53 -9.19
CA VAL A 149 -5.83 2.24 -8.04
C VAL A 149 -7.32 2.52 -8.26
N LYS A 150 -7.75 2.86 -9.48
CA LYS A 150 -9.18 3.02 -9.81
C LYS A 150 -9.97 1.72 -9.66
N ARG A 151 -9.41 0.58 -10.11
CA ARG A 151 -10.02 -0.74 -9.91
C ARG A 151 -10.17 -1.05 -8.42
N ALA A 152 -9.16 -0.72 -7.61
CA ALA A 152 -9.22 -0.88 -6.15
C ALA A 152 -10.28 0.00 -5.49
N GLN A 153 -10.34 1.29 -5.86
CA GLN A 153 -11.36 2.22 -5.38
C GLN A 153 -12.76 1.66 -5.63
N LYS A 154 -13.06 1.32 -6.90
CA LYS A 154 -14.35 0.75 -7.31
C LYS A 154 -14.71 -0.48 -6.48
N ALA A 155 -13.76 -1.40 -6.29
CA ALA A 155 -13.97 -2.61 -5.52
C ALA A 155 -14.24 -2.32 -4.03
N TYR A 156 -13.53 -1.37 -3.41
CA TYR A 156 -13.79 -0.96 -2.03
C TYR A 156 -15.13 -0.24 -1.87
N GLU A 157 -15.52 0.61 -2.80
CA GLU A 157 -16.84 1.24 -2.83
C GLU A 157 -17.95 0.19 -2.93
N ASP A 158 -17.79 -0.81 -3.79
CA ASP A 158 -18.76 -1.90 -3.93
C ASP A 158 -18.86 -2.77 -2.67
N ILE A 159 -17.74 -3.03 -1.98
CA ILE A 159 -17.73 -3.73 -0.69
C ILE A 159 -18.51 -2.93 0.37
N LEU A 160 -18.30 -1.62 0.45
CA LEU A 160 -19.02 -0.77 1.39
C LEU A 160 -20.51 -0.69 1.06
N ALA A 161 -20.87 -0.64 -0.22
CA ALA A 161 -22.26 -0.66 -0.66
C ALA A 161 -22.96 -2.00 -0.32
N ALA A 162 -22.26 -3.12 -0.49
CA ALA A 162 -22.77 -4.44 -0.10
C ALA A 162 -22.98 -4.53 1.43
N ALA A 163 -21.98 -4.09 2.21
CA ALA A 163 -22.08 -4.07 3.68
C ALA A 163 -23.16 -3.11 4.23
N ALA A 164 -23.47 -2.03 3.50
CA ALA A 164 -24.57 -1.14 3.86
C ALA A 164 -25.95 -1.78 3.62
N LYS A 165 -26.07 -2.65 2.60
CA LYS A 165 -27.30 -3.40 2.30
C LYS A 165 -27.48 -4.61 3.20
N ASP A 166 -26.39 -5.31 3.51
CA ASP A 166 -26.36 -6.49 4.35
C ASP A 166 -25.25 -6.37 5.41
N LYS A 167 -25.66 -6.23 6.67
CA LYS A 167 -24.75 -6.11 7.81
C LYS A 167 -23.93 -7.37 8.08
N SER A 168 -24.35 -8.53 7.55
CA SER A 168 -23.63 -9.80 7.67
C SER A 168 -22.61 -10.02 6.56
N TYR A 169 -22.61 -9.16 5.53
CA TYR A 169 -21.68 -9.27 4.40
C TYR A 169 -20.22 -9.15 4.85
N ALA A 170 -19.94 -8.20 5.74
CA ALA A 170 -18.62 -8.06 6.35
C ALA A 170 -18.50 -8.95 7.59
N PRO A 171 -17.34 -9.59 7.82
CA PRO A 171 -17.16 -10.49 8.96
C PRO A 171 -17.24 -9.75 10.30
N ASP A 172 -16.76 -8.51 10.36
CA ASP A 172 -16.76 -7.69 11.56
C ASP A 172 -16.55 -6.19 11.25
N ALA A 173 -16.74 -5.34 12.26
CA ALA A 173 -16.60 -3.89 12.13
C ALA A 173 -15.15 -3.42 11.88
N ALA A 174 -14.14 -4.12 12.39
CA ALA A 174 -12.74 -3.78 12.16
C ALA A 174 -12.33 -4.08 10.70
N SER A 175 -12.87 -5.14 10.12
CA SER A 175 -12.72 -5.47 8.70
C SER A 175 -13.31 -4.37 7.80
N LEU A 176 -14.48 -3.82 8.14
CA LEU A 176 -15.05 -2.66 7.46
C LEU A 176 -14.20 -1.39 7.64
N LEU A 177 -13.63 -1.19 8.83
CA LEU A 177 -12.71 -0.09 9.09
C LEU A 177 -11.50 -0.17 8.15
N GLY A 178 -10.91 -1.35 7.99
CA GLY A 178 -9.79 -1.60 7.09
C GLY A 178 -10.14 -1.27 5.63
N VAL A 179 -11.34 -1.65 5.16
CA VAL A 179 -11.82 -1.28 3.82
C VAL A 179 -11.94 0.25 3.67
N ARG A 180 -12.52 0.93 4.67
CA ARG A 180 -12.65 2.39 4.66
C ARG A 180 -11.29 3.09 4.61
N MET A 181 -10.31 2.60 5.36
CA MET A 181 -8.95 3.14 5.37
C MET A 181 -8.30 3.03 3.98
N ARG A 182 -8.36 1.83 3.38
CA ARG A 182 -7.79 1.57 2.05
C ARG A 182 -8.50 2.33 0.93
N LEU A 183 -9.81 2.58 1.06
CA LEU A 183 -10.52 3.49 0.16
C LEU A 183 -9.93 4.90 0.24
N GLY A 184 -9.65 5.41 1.45
CA GLY A 184 -8.97 6.69 1.63
C GLY A 184 -7.60 6.74 0.95
N GLU A 185 -6.82 5.64 1.02
CA GLU A 185 -5.54 5.53 0.31
C GLU A 185 -5.72 5.58 -1.21
N CYS A 186 -6.75 4.91 -1.75
CA CYS A 186 -7.06 4.97 -3.18
C CYS A 186 -7.40 6.40 -3.60
N LEU A 187 -8.27 7.08 -2.86
CA LEU A 187 -8.65 8.47 -3.11
C LEU A 187 -7.40 9.38 -3.09
N ALA A 188 -6.54 9.23 -2.09
CA ALA A 188 -5.31 10.02 -1.99
C ALA A 188 -4.33 9.74 -3.15
N ALA A 189 -4.21 8.49 -3.59
CA ALA A 189 -3.36 8.10 -4.71
C ALA A 189 -3.89 8.57 -6.08
N LEU A 190 -5.21 8.76 -6.20
CA LEU A 190 -5.86 9.31 -7.40
C LEU A 190 -5.89 10.84 -7.44
N GLY A 191 -5.34 11.51 -6.43
CA GLY A 191 -5.39 12.97 -6.31
C GLY A 191 -6.72 13.50 -5.77
N GLU A 192 -7.64 12.64 -5.36
CA GLU A 192 -8.92 13.02 -4.74
C GLU A 192 -8.73 13.37 -3.25
N HIS A 193 -7.80 14.30 -2.99
CA HIS A 193 -7.27 14.56 -1.66
C HIS A 193 -8.34 15.01 -0.66
N GLN A 194 -9.25 15.89 -1.06
CA GLN A 194 -10.34 16.32 -0.19
C GLN A 194 -11.20 15.14 0.28
N LYS A 195 -11.59 14.25 -0.64
CA LYS A 195 -12.37 13.05 -0.29
C LYS A 195 -11.57 12.09 0.59
N ALA A 196 -10.27 11.96 0.37
CA ALA A 196 -9.41 11.17 1.24
C ALA A 196 -9.39 11.71 2.68
N ILE A 197 -9.25 13.03 2.85
CA ILE A 197 -9.30 13.70 4.17
C ILE A 197 -10.67 13.54 4.84
N GLU A 198 -11.75 13.68 4.09
CA GLU A 198 -13.11 13.44 4.61
C GLU A 198 -13.29 11.99 5.07
N GLN A 199 -12.81 11.03 4.29
CA GLN A 199 -12.85 9.59 4.61
C GLN A 199 -12.04 9.27 5.87
N TYR A 200 -10.80 9.77 5.96
CA TYR A 200 -9.97 9.58 7.15
C TYR A 200 -10.55 10.28 8.38
N GLY A 201 -11.07 11.50 8.21
CA GLY A 201 -11.76 12.22 9.27
C GLY A 201 -12.99 11.47 9.78
N ALA A 202 -13.78 10.86 8.90
CA ALA A 202 -14.91 10.03 9.29
C ALA A 202 -14.47 8.85 10.18
N ILE A 203 -13.38 8.17 9.81
CA ILE A 203 -12.85 7.08 10.63
C ILE A 203 -12.27 7.59 11.96
N LEU A 204 -11.54 8.71 11.95
CA LEU A 204 -10.93 9.28 13.15
C LEU A 204 -11.97 9.76 14.17
N ARG A 205 -13.20 10.12 13.76
CA ARG A 205 -14.28 10.39 14.73
C ARG A 205 -14.63 9.16 15.57
N GLU A 206 -14.49 7.96 15.01
CA GLU A 206 -14.75 6.70 15.70
C GLU A 206 -13.50 6.18 16.44
N LYS A 207 -12.31 6.39 15.86
CA LYS A 207 -11.02 5.87 16.36
C LYS A 207 -9.92 6.95 16.31
N PRO A 208 -10.00 8.00 17.16
CA PRO A 208 -9.19 9.22 17.01
C PRO A 208 -7.68 9.03 17.23
N ASN A 209 -7.28 7.99 17.96
CA ASN A 209 -5.88 7.73 18.32
C ASN A 209 -5.21 6.68 17.41
N THR A 210 -5.77 6.40 16.24
CA THR A 210 -5.20 5.44 15.28
C THR A 210 -4.02 6.08 14.56
N ILE A 211 -2.79 5.82 15.02
CA ILE A 211 -1.57 6.48 14.53
C ILE A 211 -1.39 6.33 13.02
N ASP A 212 -1.58 5.12 12.48
CA ASP A 212 -1.44 4.86 11.04
C ASP A 212 -2.40 5.73 10.22
N LEU A 213 -3.61 5.96 10.73
CA LEU A 213 -4.60 6.80 10.06
C LEU A 213 -4.26 8.29 10.16
N GLN A 214 -3.72 8.72 11.30
CA GLN A 214 -3.21 10.08 11.47
C GLN A 214 -2.04 10.36 10.51
N LEU A 215 -1.15 9.37 10.32
CA LEU A 215 -0.05 9.42 9.36
C LEU A 215 -0.56 9.55 7.91
N LEU A 216 -1.53 8.72 7.53
CA LEU A 216 -2.16 8.77 6.21
C LEU A 216 -2.84 10.11 5.95
N ALA A 217 -3.55 10.66 6.93
CA ALA A 217 -4.21 11.95 6.83
C ALA A 217 -3.23 13.12 6.69
N ALA A 218 -2.17 13.18 7.52
CA ALA A 218 -1.14 14.20 7.42
C ALA A 218 -0.38 14.14 6.07
N THR A 219 -0.11 12.92 5.58
CA THR A 219 0.49 12.69 4.27
C THR A 219 -0.41 13.14 3.13
N ALA A 220 -1.71 12.83 3.21
CA ALA A 220 -2.69 13.26 2.21
C ALA A 220 -2.81 14.79 2.15
N LEU A 221 -2.79 15.50 3.30
CA LEU A 221 -2.73 16.97 3.35
C LEU A 221 -1.47 17.52 2.69
N GLN A 222 -0.30 16.93 2.96
CA GLN A 222 0.96 17.37 2.35
C GLN A 222 0.91 17.20 0.82
N LYS A 223 0.44 16.04 0.33
CA LYS A 223 0.29 15.77 -1.10
C LYS A 223 -0.71 16.72 -1.76
N TRP A 224 -1.84 16.99 -1.09
CA TRP A 224 -2.84 17.96 -1.53
C TRP A 224 -2.20 19.33 -1.77
N GLY A 225 -1.47 19.83 -0.79
CA GLY A 225 -0.85 21.14 -0.88
C GLY A 225 0.13 21.28 -2.04
N VAL A 226 0.87 20.22 -2.39
CA VAL A 226 1.72 20.23 -3.59
C VAL A 226 0.91 20.16 -4.88
N ALA A 227 -0.06 19.23 -4.94
CA ALA A 227 -0.84 18.98 -6.15
C ALA A 227 -1.66 20.20 -6.60
N GLU A 228 -2.31 20.86 -5.64
CA GLU A 228 -3.18 22.02 -5.89
C GLU A 228 -2.50 23.36 -5.66
N LYS A 229 -1.19 23.36 -5.34
CA LYS A 229 -0.45 24.55 -4.90
C LYS A 229 -1.14 25.28 -3.73
N ASP A 230 -1.74 24.52 -2.81
CA ASP A 230 -2.44 25.02 -1.63
C ASP A 230 -1.49 25.11 -0.42
N LEU A 231 -1.02 26.33 -0.13
CA LEU A 231 -0.20 26.62 1.06
C LEU A 231 -0.93 26.29 2.37
N GLY A 232 -2.25 26.46 2.41
CA GLY A 232 -3.07 26.13 3.57
C GLY A 232 -3.13 24.64 3.84
N ALA A 233 -3.19 23.79 2.80
CA ALA A 233 -3.08 22.33 2.97
C ALA A 233 -1.69 21.91 3.50
N LEU A 234 -0.60 22.58 3.08
CA LEU A 234 0.73 22.32 3.63
C LEU A 234 0.82 22.74 5.11
N ASP A 235 0.27 23.89 5.50
CA ASP A 235 0.22 24.29 6.92
C ASP A 235 -0.66 23.33 7.75
N ARG A 236 -1.83 22.93 7.23
CA ARG A 236 -2.69 21.90 7.84
C ARG A 236 -1.97 20.56 7.98
N SER A 237 -1.11 20.16 7.03
CA SER A 237 -0.29 18.94 7.20
C SER A 237 0.65 19.02 8.40
N ILE A 238 1.12 20.22 8.75
CA ILE A 238 2.03 20.46 9.88
C ILE A 238 1.26 20.52 11.20
N ARG A 239 0.13 21.25 11.24
CA ARG A 239 -0.60 21.59 12.47
C ARG A 239 -1.81 20.71 12.76
N GLY A 240 -2.31 20.02 11.75
CA GLY A 240 -3.54 19.24 11.79
C GLY A 240 -4.71 19.95 11.13
N ASP A 241 -5.80 19.21 10.97
CA ASP A 241 -7.02 19.63 10.28
C ASP A 241 -8.27 19.11 10.99
N LEU A 242 -9.44 19.52 10.50
CA LEU A 242 -10.76 19.18 11.02
C LEU A 242 -10.90 19.55 12.49
N LYS A 243 -10.84 20.87 12.74
CA LYS A 243 -10.99 21.44 14.07
C LYS A 243 -12.34 21.06 14.69
N GLN A 244 -12.30 20.54 15.90
CA GLN A 244 -13.45 20.12 16.70
C GLN A 244 -13.96 21.28 17.57
N GLN A 245 -15.12 21.09 18.20
CA GLN A 245 -15.75 22.11 19.06
C GLN A 245 -14.87 22.52 20.26
N ASP A 246 -14.03 21.61 20.76
CA ASP A 246 -13.07 21.87 21.84
C ASP A 246 -11.82 22.63 21.36
N GLY A 247 -11.78 22.99 20.07
CA GLY A 247 -10.68 23.72 19.44
C GLY A 247 -9.48 22.85 19.05
N LYS A 248 -9.50 21.54 19.32
CA LYS A 248 -8.44 20.61 18.91
C LYS A 248 -8.68 20.10 17.48
N ASN A 249 -7.61 19.75 16.79
CA ASN A 249 -7.70 19.13 15.47
C ASN A 249 -7.97 17.62 15.61
N LEU A 250 -8.99 17.12 14.91
CA LEU A 250 -9.27 15.69 14.84
C LEU A 250 -8.16 14.96 14.08
N ILE A 251 -7.72 15.54 12.95
CA ILE A 251 -6.54 15.08 12.22
C ILE A 251 -5.32 15.75 12.83
N TRP A 252 -4.38 14.94 13.27
CA TRP A 252 -3.09 15.40 13.77
C TRP A 252 -2.21 15.79 12.59
N GLY A 253 -1.55 16.93 12.72
CA GLY A 253 -0.45 17.28 11.83
C GLY A 253 0.86 16.64 12.29
N TRP A 254 1.89 16.78 11.47
CA TRP A 254 3.23 16.27 11.74
C TRP A 254 3.81 16.72 13.10
N LEU A 255 3.48 17.92 13.59
CA LEU A 255 3.93 18.37 14.92
C LEU A 255 3.35 17.51 16.05
N THR A 256 2.04 17.25 16.01
CA THR A 256 1.35 16.43 17.02
C THR A 256 1.79 14.98 16.92
N LEU A 257 1.94 14.44 15.71
CA LEU A 257 2.48 13.09 15.49
C LEU A 257 3.87 12.93 16.13
N GLY A 258 4.79 13.88 15.90
CA GLY A 258 6.11 13.85 16.52
C GLY A 258 6.04 13.88 18.06
N THR A 259 5.15 14.71 18.61
CA THR A 259 4.97 14.79 20.08
C THR A 259 4.46 13.48 20.67
N MET A 260 3.47 12.87 20.00
CA MET A 260 2.89 11.59 20.43
C MET A 260 3.91 10.45 20.32
N ALA A 261 4.70 10.43 19.23
CA ALA A 261 5.76 9.46 19.02
C ALA A 261 6.85 9.55 20.11
N ASP A 262 7.34 10.76 20.43
CA ASP A 262 8.35 10.91 21.47
C ASP A 262 7.82 10.52 22.87
N SER A 263 6.56 10.85 23.18
CA SER A 263 5.90 10.39 24.40
C SER A 263 5.81 8.87 24.48
N ALA A 264 5.34 8.22 23.39
CA ALA A 264 5.20 6.77 23.33
C ALA A 264 6.56 6.05 23.39
N LYS A 265 7.61 6.60 22.78
CA LYS A 265 8.99 6.11 22.91
C LYS A 265 9.46 6.14 24.36
N ARG A 266 9.27 7.26 25.08
CA ARG A 266 9.66 7.38 26.50
C ARG A 266 8.90 6.40 27.38
N GLN A 267 7.60 6.20 27.12
CA GLN A 267 6.79 5.20 27.84
C GLN A 267 7.29 3.78 27.59
N ALA A 268 7.63 3.44 26.35
CA ALA A 268 8.19 2.12 26.02
C ALA A 268 9.56 1.89 26.69
N ALA A 269 10.39 2.93 26.77
CA ALA A 269 11.70 2.87 27.43
C ALA A 269 11.63 2.85 28.97
N GLY A 270 10.56 3.37 29.56
CA GLY A 270 10.35 3.40 31.02
C GLY A 270 9.83 2.10 31.64
N GLY A 271 9.50 1.08 30.83
CA GLY A 271 9.08 -0.24 31.28
C GLY A 271 10.24 -1.21 31.51
N ALA A 272 9.93 -2.47 31.85
CA ALA A 272 10.95 -3.52 31.89
C ALA A 272 11.61 -3.67 30.51
N ALA A 273 12.94 -3.66 30.48
CA ALA A 273 13.70 -3.84 29.26
C ALA A 273 13.46 -5.26 28.72
N SER A 274 12.73 -5.35 27.61
CA SER A 274 12.43 -6.57 26.87
C SER A 274 12.70 -6.30 25.39
N PRO A 275 13.00 -7.34 24.58
CA PRO A 275 13.13 -7.17 23.13
C PRO A 275 11.91 -6.46 22.50
N GLU A 276 10.70 -6.77 22.99
CA GLU A 276 9.46 -6.17 22.51
C GLU A 276 9.34 -4.68 22.88
N SER A 277 9.74 -4.29 24.10
CA SER A 277 9.72 -2.88 24.50
C SER A 277 10.76 -2.06 23.76
N GLN A 278 11.93 -2.65 23.47
CA GLN A 278 12.97 -2.05 22.62
C GLN A 278 12.50 -1.87 21.18
N GLU A 279 11.88 -2.89 20.57
CA GLU A 279 11.36 -2.80 19.21
C GLU A 279 10.26 -1.73 19.11
N ARG A 280 9.35 -1.69 20.09
CA ARG A 280 8.31 -0.66 20.16
C ARG A 280 8.91 0.75 20.30
N ALA A 281 9.91 0.93 21.16
CA ALA A 281 10.60 2.21 21.31
C ALA A 281 11.27 2.65 20.00
N ALA A 282 11.94 1.73 19.30
CA ALA A 282 12.57 2.00 18.01
C ALA A 282 11.55 2.41 16.92
N ARG A 283 10.37 1.78 16.88
CA ARG A 283 9.29 2.18 15.95
C ARG A 283 8.80 3.60 16.21
N PHE A 284 8.62 3.98 17.47
CA PHE A 284 8.22 5.34 17.83
C PHE A 284 9.34 6.36 17.63
N GLU A 285 10.60 5.94 17.77
CA GLU A 285 11.75 6.77 17.39
C GLU A 285 11.77 7.05 15.89
N ASP A 286 11.58 6.02 15.04
CA ASP A 286 11.49 6.21 13.59
C ASP A 286 10.36 7.17 13.21
N LEU A 287 9.17 6.99 13.81
CA LEU A 287 8.02 7.88 13.59
C LEU A 287 8.29 9.32 14.07
N PHE A 288 9.02 9.50 15.17
CA PHE A 288 9.39 10.83 15.65
C PHE A 288 10.26 11.57 14.61
N PHE A 289 11.30 10.92 14.09
CA PHE A 289 12.16 11.51 13.08
C PHE A 289 11.43 11.70 11.75
N GLU A 290 10.56 10.77 11.34
CA GLU A 290 9.68 10.93 10.19
C GLU A 290 8.81 12.17 10.29
N ALA A 291 8.17 12.37 11.43
CA ALA A 291 7.30 13.50 11.65
C ALA A 291 8.08 14.82 11.60
N ARG A 292 9.23 14.91 12.27
CA ARG A 292 10.09 16.11 12.26
C ARG A 292 10.65 16.41 10.87
N TYR A 293 11.02 15.38 10.11
CA TYR A 293 11.41 15.51 8.72
C TYR A 293 10.27 16.08 7.88
N ASN A 294 9.07 15.54 8.02
CA ASN A 294 7.92 15.99 7.24
C ASN A 294 7.44 17.40 7.62
N VAL A 295 7.66 17.88 8.85
CA VAL A 295 7.45 19.31 9.18
C VAL A 295 8.38 20.19 8.34
N ALA A 296 9.69 19.88 8.29
CA ALA A 296 10.65 20.63 7.48
C ALA A 296 10.32 20.52 5.98
N LYS A 297 9.98 19.32 5.52
CA LYS A 297 9.62 19.06 4.13
C LYS A 297 8.36 19.81 3.70
N SER A 298 7.30 19.83 4.51
CA SER A 298 6.08 20.60 4.20
C SER A 298 6.36 22.10 4.04
N ARG A 299 7.26 22.67 4.86
CA ARG A 299 7.70 24.08 4.72
C ARG A 299 8.56 24.30 3.48
N TYR A 300 9.49 23.39 3.20
CA TYR A 300 10.26 23.44 1.96
C TYR A 300 9.34 23.43 0.74
N LEU A 301 8.41 22.48 0.69
CA LEU A 301 7.39 22.39 -0.36
C LEU A 301 6.58 23.67 -0.46
N ALA A 302 6.19 24.27 0.67
CA ALA A 302 5.48 25.55 0.69
C ALA A 302 6.31 26.65 0.04
N GLY A 303 7.61 26.73 0.38
CA GLY A 303 8.53 27.67 -0.27
C GLY A 303 8.67 27.47 -1.78
N THR A 304 8.60 26.22 -2.28
CA THR A 304 8.69 25.95 -3.73
C THR A 304 7.45 26.37 -4.52
N ILE A 305 6.29 26.52 -3.86
CA ILE A 305 5.02 26.92 -4.52
C ILE A 305 4.56 28.33 -4.13
N ALA A 306 5.13 28.90 -3.07
CA ALA A 306 4.73 30.20 -2.54
C ALA A 306 5.09 31.36 -3.49
N PRO A 307 4.33 32.47 -3.46
CA PRO A 307 4.75 33.72 -4.05
C PRO A 307 6.09 34.22 -3.49
N ALA A 308 6.78 35.08 -4.23
CA ALA A 308 8.13 35.55 -3.89
C ALA A 308 8.26 36.11 -2.46
N GLY A 309 7.23 36.81 -1.94
CA GLY A 309 7.25 37.40 -0.60
C GLY A 309 7.19 36.39 0.55
N GLU A 310 6.61 35.21 0.34
CA GLU A 310 6.46 34.17 1.38
C GLU A 310 7.45 33.01 1.20
N ARG A 311 8.03 32.87 0.00
CA ARG A 311 8.99 31.82 -0.35
C ARG A 311 10.18 31.78 0.61
N GLU A 312 10.85 32.91 0.81
CA GLU A 312 12.05 32.97 1.63
C GLU A 312 11.74 32.64 3.10
N GLU A 313 10.59 33.10 3.62
CA GLU A 313 10.14 32.79 4.97
C GLU A 313 9.96 31.27 5.16
N GLN A 314 9.24 30.62 4.24
CA GLN A 314 9.00 29.18 4.31
C GLN A 314 10.29 28.36 4.23
N LEU A 315 11.20 28.72 3.33
CA LEU A 315 12.50 28.06 3.18
C LEU A 315 13.39 28.25 4.42
N LYS A 316 13.48 29.47 4.96
CA LYS A 316 14.20 29.73 6.22
C LYS A 316 13.59 28.97 7.39
N ALA A 317 12.26 28.90 7.47
CA ALA A 317 11.56 28.16 8.50
C ALA A 317 11.75 26.64 8.35
N ALA A 318 11.92 26.11 7.13
CA ALA A 318 12.31 24.73 6.88
C ALA A 318 13.73 24.47 7.38
N ARG A 319 14.69 25.34 7.00
CA ARG A 319 16.10 25.26 7.43
C ARG A 319 16.24 25.28 8.95
N ALA A 320 15.59 26.23 9.61
CA ALA A 320 15.61 26.37 11.07
C ALA A 320 15.11 25.11 11.79
N ASN A 321 14.09 24.42 11.25
CA ASN A 321 13.63 23.15 11.82
C ASN A 321 14.71 22.05 11.75
N ILE A 322 15.44 21.96 10.64
CA ILE A 322 16.52 20.99 10.45
C ILE A 322 17.68 21.31 11.39
N ASP A 323 18.10 22.57 11.47
CA ASP A 323 19.20 23.00 12.34
C ASP A 323 18.85 22.78 13.84
N GLN A 324 17.60 23.04 14.24
CA GLN A 324 17.12 22.70 15.58
C GLN A 324 17.18 21.19 15.84
N MET A 325 16.75 20.36 14.87
CA MET A 325 16.84 18.91 14.99
C MET A 325 18.28 18.42 15.12
N LYS A 326 19.21 18.97 14.34
CA LYS A 326 20.63 18.61 14.39
C LYS A 326 21.27 19.02 15.72
N THR A 327 20.84 20.15 16.28
CA THR A 327 21.31 20.61 17.59
C THR A 327 20.85 19.68 18.72
N LEU A 328 19.58 19.26 18.70
CA LEU A 328 19.02 18.38 19.75
C LEU A 328 19.40 16.91 19.55
N TYR A 329 19.57 16.47 18.30
CA TYR A 329 19.86 15.10 17.90
C TYR A 329 20.96 15.10 16.82
N PRO A 330 22.25 15.13 17.21
CA PRO A 330 23.36 15.22 16.24
C PRO A 330 23.39 14.12 15.18
N GLU A 331 22.92 12.91 15.52
CA GLU A 331 22.81 11.78 14.58
C GLU A 331 21.48 11.72 13.82
N LEU A 332 20.56 12.66 14.07
CA LEU A 332 19.30 12.82 13.35
C LEU A 332 18.46 11.54 13.19
N GLY A 333 18.54 10.60 14.14
CA GLY A 333 17.79 9.34 14.08
C GLY A 333 18.49 8.23 13.30
N GLY A 334 19.80 8.32 13.11
CA GLY A 334 20.63 7.31 12.46
C GLY A 334 20.76 7.51 10.95
N PRO A 335 21.46 6.58 10.25
CA PRO A 335 21.89 6.78 8.87
C PRO A 335 20.76 7.11 7.88
N LYS A 336 19.60 6.45 8.01
CA LYS A 336 18.41 6.67 7.17
C LYS A 336 17.94 8.13 7.22
N TRP A 337 17.68 8.63 8.42
CA TRP A 337 17.11 9.97 8.60
C TRP A 337 18.16 11.06 8.45
N LYS A 338 19.40 10.83 8.89
CA LYS A 338 20.52 11.73 8.65
C LYS A 338 20.69 12.06 7.16
N ALA A 339 20.73 11.03 6.31
CA ALA A 339 20.81 11.21 4.86
C ALA A 339 19.60 11.99 4.30
N ALA A 340 18.38 11.70 4.78
CA ALA A 340 17.18 12.41 4.32
C ALA A 340 17.17 13.90 4.71
N PHE A 341 17.55 14.23 5.95
CA PHE A 341 17.65 15.62 6.41
C PHE A 341 18.78 16.38 5.70
N GLU A 342 19.92 15.76 5.48
CA GLU A 342 21.05 16.37 4.76
C GLU A 342 20.69 16.68 3.30
N GLU A 343 20.01 15.75 2.62
CA GLU A 343 19.51 15.98 1.26
C GLU A 343 18.47 17.11 1.23
N LEU A 344 17.51 17.11 2.16
CA LEU A 344 16.53 18.19 2.24
C LEU A 344 17.18 19.55 2.54
N SER A 345 18.19 19.60 3.42
CA SER A 345 18.95 20.83 3.71
C SER A 345 19.63 21.37 2.46
N LYS A 346 20.23 20.49 1.66
CA LYS A 346 20.86 20.87 0.39
C LYS A 346 19.83 21.45 -0.59
N GLN A 347 18.65 20.83 -0.70
CA GLN A 347 17.56 21.33 -1.55
C GLN A 347 17.07 22.71 -1.11
N ILE A 348 16.92 22.92 0.21
CA ILE A 348 16.54 24.22 0.77
C ILE A 348 17.59 25.29 0.41
N ASP A 349 18.88 24.99 0.55
CA ASP A 349 19.96 25.95 0.24
C ASP A 349 20.01 26.29 -1.25
N GLN A 350 19.76 25.31 -2.12
CA GLN A 350 19.65 25.54 -3.55
C GLN A 350 18.48 26.46 -3.91
N GLU A 351 17.34 26.29 -3.25
CA GLU A 351 16.19 27.18 -3.44
C GLU A 351 16.48 28.58 -2.88
N LEU A 352 17.06 28.72 -1.69
CA LEU A 352 17.39 30.02 -1.11
C LEU A 352 18.41 30.83 -1.93
N ALA A 353 19.23 30.17 -2.74
CA ALA A 353 20.20 30.81 -3.63
C ALA A 353 19.61 31.31 -4.95
N LYS A 354 18.36 30.91 -5.30
CA LYS A 354 17.60 31.44 -6.44
C LYS A 354 16.79 32.64 -6.00
#